data_AF-A0A942AW06-F1
#
_entry.id   AF-A0A942AW06-F1
#
_cell.length_a   1.000
_cell.length_b   1.000
_cell.length_c   1.000
_cell.angle_alpha   90.00
_cell.angle_beta   90.00
_cell.angle_gamma   90.00
#
_symmetry.space_group_name_H-M   'P 1'
#
loop_
_entity.id
_entity.type
_entity.pdbx_description
1 polymer ?
#
loop_
_entity_poly.entity_id
_entity_poly.type
_entity_poly.pdbx_seq_one_letter_code
_entity_poly.pdbx_strand_id
1 'polypeptide(L)'
;MLLAYYEYCSIISIVIILAVIVFIVIGFKKGFLTKFISMANSLCGFVFSLLFCRQFSNIFTYKIWGASLADKFKENFMAKNPELQTGEDVLKALGLPSFITKNVDISLEPVKIYSSVANTCSKLICAVISFFILFIGISVLCFLLKLLVAACRQSRFIRFLDGLLGVVFYLLLTYLGVCLVLFVLTFVMQANSFSGFQQWIVNDLQLQSSKWRISKFMYENNIIGNFFNMFF
;
A
#
# COMPACT_ATOMS: atom_id res chain seq x y z
N MET A 1 -27.86 -30.67 19.12
CA MET A 1 -27.01 -29.84 20.02
C MET A 1 -26.35 -28.66 19.29
N LEU A 2 -25.82 -28.82 18.06
CA LEU A 2 -25.31 -27.70 17.24
C LEU A 2 -26.37 -26.65 16.81
N LEU A 3 -27.62 -27.07 16.60
CA LEU A 3 -28.72 -26.17 16.19
C LEU A 3 -29.16 -25.18 17.29
N ALA A 4 -29.03 -25.53 18.57
CA ALA A 4 -29.35 -24.62 19.68
C ALA A 4 -28.30 -23.50 19.84
N TYR A 5 -27.05 -23.75 19.40
CA TYR A 5 -25.99 -22.74 19.43
C TYR A 5 -26.22 -21.61 18.41
N TYR A 6 -26.90 -21.94 17.30
CA TYR A 6 -27.26 -20.99 16.24
C TYR A 6 -28.28 -19.93 16.69
N GLU A 7 -29.01 -20.18 17.77
CA GLU A 7 -29.94 -19.20 18.34
C GLU A 7 -29.21 -18.04 19.02
N TYR A 8 -28.02 -18.28 19.58
CA TYR A 8 -27.27 -17.32 20.39
C TYR A 8 -25.98 -16.80 19.70
N CYS A 9 -25.38 -17.56 18.77
CA CYS A 9 -24.18 -17.14 18.05
C CYS A 9 -24.27 -17.43 16.56
N SER A 10 -24.09 -16.38 15.74
CA SER A 10 -23.96 -16.49 14.28
C SER A 10 -22.61 -17.11 13.89
N ILE A 11 -22.51 -17.72 12.70
CA ILE A 11 -21.22 -18.21 12.20
C ILE A 11 -20.23 -17.05 12.12
N ILE A 12 -20.67 -15.89 11.63
CA ILE A 12 -19.83 -14.68 11.55
C ILE A 12 -19.36 -14.25 12.94
N SER A 13 -20.20 -14.33 13.97
CA SER A 13 -19.82 -14.04 15.36
C SER A 13 -18.72 -14.97 15.85
N ILE A 14 -18.84 -16.27 15.58
CA ILE A 14 -17.85 -17.27 15.99
C ILE A 14 -16.50 -16.98 15.33
N VAL A 15 -16.50 -16.67 14.04
CA VAL A 15 -15.29 -16.30 13.29
C VAL A 15 -14.65 -15.04 13.88
N ILE A 16 -15.43 -14.01 14.21
CA ILE A 16 -14.94 -12.78 14.85
C ILE A 16 -14.30 -13.09 16.21
N ILE A 17 -14.96 -13.90 17.05
CA ILE A 17 -14.44 -14.27 18.38
C ILE A 17 -13.12 -15.04 18.25
N LEU A 18 -13.07 -16.02 17.34
CA LEU A 18 -11.84 -16.78 17.09
C LEU A 18 -10.71 -15.87 16.58
N ALA A 19 -11.02 -14.95 15.66
CA ALA A 19 -10.05 -13.97 15.19
C ALA A 19 -9.52 -13.12 16.36
N VAL A 20 -10.40 -12.59 17.21
CA VAL A 20 -10.04 -11.81 18.40
C VAL A 20 -9.10 -12.59 19.32
N ILE A 21 -9.43 -13.85 19.66
CA ILE A 21 -8.58 -14.69 20.52
C ILE A 21 -7.18 -14.89 19.90
N VAL A 22 -7.13 -15.23 18.61
CA VAL A 22 -5.87 -15.41 17.88
C VAL A 22 -5.05 -14.12 17.88
N PHE A 23 -5.68 -12.98 17.62
CA PHE A 23 -4.99 -11.69 17.56
C PHE A 23 -4.57 -11.16 18.94
N ILE A 24 -5.24 -11.55 20.04
CA ILE A 24 -4.74 -11.31 21.41
C ILE A 24 -3.41 -12.04 21.61
N VAL A 25 -3.35 -13.33 21.30
CA VAL A 25 -2.12 -14.13 21.46
C VAL A 25 -0.99 -13.60 20.58
N ILE A 26 -1.31 -13.27 19.32
CA ILE A 26 -0.35 -12.67 18.39
C ILE A 26 0.12 -11.30 18.90
N GLY A 27 -0.81 -10.46 19.37
CA GLY A 27 -0.50 -9.12 19.87
C GLY A 27 0.43 -9.15 21.07
N PHE A 28 0.18 -10.03 22.04
CA PHE A 28 1.05 -10.17 23.19
C PHE A 28 2.44 -10.70 22.83
N LYS A 29 2.51 -11.73 21.96
CA LYS A 29 3.80 -12.32 21.53
C LYS A 29 4.61 -11.35 20.67
N LYS A 30 4.01 -10.79 19.61
CA LYS A 30 4.69 -9.89 18.67
C LYS A 30 4.98 -8.52 19.26
N GLY A 31 4.17 -8.05 20.21
CA GLY A 31 4.34 -6.74 20.84
C GLY A 31 3.95 -5.57 19.94
N PHE A 32 3.73 -4.42 20.55
CA PHE A 32 3.32 -3.18 19.87
C PHE A 32 4.45 -2.61 19.01
N LEU A 33 5.61 -2.34 19.61
CA LEU A 33 6.70 -1.58 19.00
C LEU A 33 7.19 -2.21 17.70
N THR A 34 7.32 -3.53 17.67
CA THR A 34 7.78 -4.25 16.47
C THR A 34 6.79 -4.10 15.32
N LYS A 35 5.47 -4.15 15.61
CA LYS A 35 4.43 -3.99 14.60
C LYS A 35 4.28 -2.53 14.18
N PHE A 36 4.34 -1.60 15.12
CA PHE A 36 4.30 -0.16 14.86
C PHE A 36 5.45 0.26 13.94
N ILE A 37 6.69 -0.14 14.23
CA ILE A 37 7.85 0.10 13.35
C ILE A 37 7.63 -0.52 11.97
N SER A 38 7.00 -1.69 11.89
CA SER A 38 6.71 -2.30 10.58
C SER A 38 5.70 -1.50 9.77
N MET A 39 4.68 -0.94 10.41
CA MET A 39 3.65 -0.13 9.76
C MET A 39 4.20 1.24 9.37
N ALA A 40 4.99 1.85 10.26
CA ALA A 40 5.73 3.07 9.98
C ALA A 40 6.72 2.85 8.83
N ASN A 41 7.43 1.72 8.76
CA ASN A 41 8.35 1.44 7.65
C ASN A 41 7.62 1.42 6.30
N SER A 42 6.46 0.77 6.20
CA SER A 42 5.71 0.75 4.94
C SER A 42 5.24 2.13 4.52
N LEU A 43 4.71 2.94 5.45
CA LEU A 43 4.17 4.26 5.14
C LEU A 43 5.28 5.30 4.98
N CYS A 44 6.08 5.49 6.02
CA CYS A 44 7.18 6.47 6.02
C CYS A 44 8.24 6.11 4.99
N GLY A 45 8.60 4.83 4.85
CA GLY A 45 9.55 4.39 3.83
C GLY A 45 9.07 4.72 2.42
N PHE A 46 7.79 4.48 2.13
CA PHE A 46 7.20 4.81 0.83
C PHE A 46 7.15 6.33 0.60
N VAL A 47 6.58 7.09 1.53
CA VAL A 47 6.45 8.56 1.43
C VAL A 47 7.81 9.24 1.34
N PHE A 48 8.75 8.88 2.22
CA PHE A 48 10.09 9.45 2.20
C PHE A 48 10.79 9.14 0.88
N SER A 49 10.70 7.90 0.39
CA SER A 49 11.31 7.53 -0.88
C SER A 49 10.70 8.30 -2.05
N LEU A 50 9.39 8.54 -2.07
CA LEU A 50 8.74 9.36 -3.09
C LEU A 50 9.22 10.82 -3.06
N LEU A 51 9.37 11.40 -1.87
CA LEU A 51 9.77 12.80 -1.73
C LEU A 51 11.23 13.03 -2.13
N PHE A 52 12.12 12.11 -1.76
CA PHE A 52 13.56 12.30 -1.92
C PHE A 52 14.17 11.60 -3.14
N CYS A 53 13.46 10.72 -3.85
CA CYS A 53 14.03 9.98 -4.99
C CYS A 53 14.62 10.88 -6.08
N ARG A 54 14.02 12.04 -6.35
CA ARG A 54 14.52 12.98 -7.36
C ARG A 54 15.83 13.64 -6.93
N GLN A 55 15.90 14.10 -5.69
CA GLN A 55 17.11 14.73 -5.15
C GLN A 55 18.24 13.70 -5.04
N PHE A 56 17.94 12.52 -4.52
CA PHE A 56 18.89 11.41 -4.39
C PHE A 56 19.40 10.95 -5.76
N SER A 57 18.52 10.84 -6.76
CA SER A 57 18.90 10.52 -8.14
C SER A 57 19.94 11.48 -8.70
N ASN A 58 19.71 12.79 -8.58
CA ASN A 58 20.64 13.78 -9.14
C ASN A 58 22.02 13.72 -8.47
N ILE A 59 22.07 13.38 -7.17
CA ILE A 59 23.31 13.35 -6.39
C ILE A 59 24.07 12.03 -6.60
N PHE A 60 23.35 10.91 -6.73
CA PHE A 60 23.92 9.58 -6.68
C PHE A 60 23.76 8.83 -8.00
N THR A 61 22.55 8.37 -8.32
CA THR A 61 22.33 7.46 -9.46
C THR A 61 22.56 8.13 -10.80
N TYR A 62 22.30 9.42 -10.96
CA TYR A 62 22.60 10.11 -12.21
C TYR A 62 24.11 10.33 -12.39
N LYS A 63 24.86 10.61 -11.31
CA LYS A 63 26.31 10.80 -11.38
C LYS A 63 27.07 9.52 -11.73
N ILE A 64 26.61 8.38 -11.23
CA ILE A 64 27.32 7.11 -11.41
C ILE A 64 27.10 6.53 -12.83
N TRP A 65 25.89 6.64 -13.38
CA TRP A 65 25.49 5.92 -14.60
C TRP A 65 24.48 6.69 -15.47
N GLY A 66 23.98 7.85 -15.04
CA GLY A 66 22.96 8.61 -15.76
C GLY A 66 23.43 9.17 -17.10
N ALA A 67 24.69 9.61 -17.19
CA ALA A 67 25.28 10.07 -18.45
C ALA A 67 25.38 8.92 -19.48
N SER A 68 25.98 7.80 -19.08
CA SER A 68 26.07 6.60 -19.95
C SER A 68 24.69 6.08 -20.38
N LEU A 69 23.70 6.13 -19.48
CA LEU A 69 22.34 5.72 -19.81
C LEU A 69 21.69 6.69 -20.82
N ALA A 70 21.93 7.99 -20.69
CA ALA A 70 21.46 8.99 -21.66
C ALA A 70 22.10 8.78 -23.03
N ASP A 71 23.40 8.47 -23.08
CA ASP A 71 24.09 8.16 -24.34
C ASP A 71 23.48 6.92 -25.01
N LYS A 72 23.23 5.85 -24.26
CA LYS A 72 22.53 4.65 -24.78
C LYS A 72 21.12 4.93 -25.29
N PHE A 73 20.37 5.81 -24.62
CA PHE A 73 19.05 6.22 -25.12
C PHE A 73 19.18 7.00 -26.43
N LYS A 74 20.09 7.96 -26.49
CA LYS A 74 20.34 8.77 -27.67
C LYS A 74 20.74 7.90 -28.87
N GLU A 75 21.71 7.01 -28.68
CA GLU A 75 22.17 6.07 -29.72
C GLU A 75 21.02 5.21 -30.25
N ASN A 76 20.21 4.64 -29.36
CA ASN A 76 19.04 3.84 -29.76
C ASN A 76 17.98 4.65 -30.52
N PHE A 77 17.74 5.89 -30.10
CA PHE A 77 16.77 6.76 -30.78
C PHE A 77 17.24 7.15 -32.18
N MET A 78 18.52 7.48 -32.33
CA MET A 78 19.12 7.85 -33.62
C MET A 78 19.21 6.63 -34.56
N ALA A 79 19.60 5.45 -34.05
CA ALA A 79 19.69 4.24 -34.86
C ALA A 79 18.34 3.80 -35.44
N LYS A 80 17.24 4.06 -34.72
CA LYS A 80 15.88 3.76 -35.20
C LYS A 80 15.32 4.81 -36.16
N ASN A 81 15.86 6.03 -36.18
CA ASN A 81 15.31 7.16 -36.92
C ASN A 81 16.42 8.02 -37.57
N PRO A 82 17.23 7.45 -38.48
CA PRO A 82 18.42 8.13 -39.02
C PRO A 82 18.12 9.32 -39.95
N GLU A 83 16.91 9.40 -40.51
CA GLU A 83 16.59 10.33 -41.61
C GLU A 83 15.74 11.55 -41.19
N LEU A 84 15.36 11.68 -39.92
CA LEU A 84 14.45 12.73 -39.48
C LEU A 84 15.16 14.09 -39.35
N GLN A 85 14.68 15.07 -40.13
CA GLN A 85 15.29 16.42 -40.21
C GLN A 85 14.52 17.50 -39.43
N THR A 86 13.24 17.29 -39.11
CA THR A 86 12.44 18.26 -38.34
C THR A 86 12.20 17.78 -36.91
N GLY A 87 12.17 18.72 -35.95
CA GLY A 87 12.00 18.38 -34.54
C GLY A 87 10.64 17.78 -34.20
N GLU A 88 9.60 18.14 -34.94
CA GLU A 88 8.24 17.62 -34.74
C GLU A 88 8.12 16.16 -35.20
N ASP A 89 8.77 15.82 -36.31
CA ASP A 89 8.82 14.44 -36.82
C ASP A 89 9.63 13.54 -35.88
N VAL A 90 10.71 14.06 -35.28
CA VAL A 90 11.50 13.35 -34.26
C VAL A 90 10.65 12.99 -33.05
N LEU A 91 9.88 13.93 -32.50
CA LEU A 91 9.06 13.66 -31.31
C LEU A 91 7.90 12.69 -31.61
N LYS A 92 7.28 12.80 -32.79
CA LYS A 92 6.22 11.86 -33.23
C LYS A 92 6.78 10.46 -33.42
N ALA A 93 7.95 10.31 -34.05
CA ALA A 93 8.59 9.03 -34.28
C ALA A 93 9.05 8.32 -32.99
N LEU A 94 9.38 9.08 -31.95
CA LEU A 94 9.76 8.53 -30.64
C LEU A 94 8.59 7.87 -29.90
N GLY A 95 7.34 8.24 -30.21
CA GLY A 95 6.14 7.64 -29.61
C GLY A 95 6.06 7.78 -28.09
N LEU A 96 6.75 8.79 -27.51
CA LEU A 96 6.85 8.96 -26.07
C LEU A 96 5.64 9.71 -25.50
N PRO A 97 5.22 9.41 -24.26
CA PRO A 97 4.18 10.17 -23.58
C PRO A 97 4.50 11.67 -23.48
N SER A 98 3.46 12.49 -23.53
CA SER A 98 3.57 13.96 -23.51
C SER A 98 4.33 14.51 -22.31
N PHE A 99 4.31 13.83 -21.15
CA PHE A 99 5.06 14.29 -19.97
C PHE A 99 6.59 14.26 -20.16
N ILE A 100 7.10 13.49 -21.12
CA ILE A 100 8.54 13.44 -21.47
C ILE A 100 8.88 14.52 -22.51
N THR A 101 7.98 14.75 -23.47
CA THR A 101 8.24 15.57 -24.66
C THR A 101 7.80 17.03 -24.51
N LYS A 102 6.90 17.33 -23.58
CA LYS A 102 6.29 18.66 -23.39
C LYS A 102 7.29 19.81 -23.15
N ASN A 103 8.46 19.51 -22.58
CA ASN A 103 9.47 20.52 -22.26
C ASN A 103 10.67 20.52 -23.24
N VAL A 104 10.55 19.84 -24.37
CA VAL A 104 11.60 19.78 -25.39
C VAL A 104 11.37 20.88 -26.41
N ASP A 105 12.39 21.71 -26.61
CA ASP A 105 12.36 22.75 -27.63
C ASP A 105 12.52 22.12 -29.03
N ILE A 106 11.43 22.16 -29.79
CA ILE A 106 11.30 21.63 -31.15
C ILE A 106 12.02 22.47 -32.21
N SER A 107 12.45 23.69 -31.87
CA SER A 107 13.26 24.54 -32.76
C SER A 107 14.74 24.13 -32.80
N LEU A 108 15.15 23.21 -31.92
CA LEU A 108 16.51 22.70 -31.86
C LEU A 108 16.80 21.70 -32.99
N GLU A 109 18.08 21.56 -33.33
CA GLU A 109 18.54 20.52 -34.25
C GLU A 109 18.15 19.11 -33.75
N PRO A 110 17.80 18.16 -34.65
CA PRO A 110 17.37 16.81 -34.29
C PRO A 110 18.26 16.09 -33.26
N VAL A 111 19.58 16.24 -33.38
CA VAL A 111 20.56 15.65 -32.45
C VAL A 111 20.42 16.19 -31.02
N LYS A 112 20.12 17.48 -30.87
CA LYS A 112 19.90 18.13 -29.57
C LYS A 112 18.55 17.71 -28.97
N ILE A 113 17.53 17.52 -29.82
CA ILE A 113 16.23 16.97 -29.42
C ILE A 113 16.39 15.55 -28.88
N TYR A 114 17.06 14.66 -29.61
CA TYR A 114 17.37 13.30 -29.13
C TYR A 114 18.12 13.31 -27.80
N SER A 115 19.11 14.20 -27.65
CA SER A 115 19.88 14.33 -26.41
C SER A 115 19.02 14.82 -25.24
N SER A 116 18.11 15.78 -25.47
CA SER A 116 17.20 16.30 -24.44
C SER A 116 16.21 15.24 -23.96
N VAL A 117 15.60 14.52 -24.91
CA VAL A 117 14.69 13.41 -24.60
C VAL A 117 15.43 12.29 -23.86
N ALA A 118 16.61 11.89 -24.35
CA ALA A 118 17.42 10.85 -23.74
C ALA A 118 17.84 11.19 -22.31
N ASN A 119 18.24 12.44 -22.05
CA ASN A 119 18.54 12.93 -20.72
C ASN A 119 17.32 12.87 -19.80
N THR A 120 16.14 13.23 -20.31
CA THR A 120 14.89 13.17 -19.55
C THR A 120 14.52 11.73 -19.19
N CYS A 121 14.62 10.80 -20.15
CA CYS A 121 14.40 9.37 -19.92
C CYS A 121 15.38 8.81 -18.90
N SER A 122 16.67 9.12 -19.04
CA SER A 122 17.71 8.70 -18.10
C SER A 122 17.42 9.21 -16.68
N LYS A 123 17.12 10.50 -16.51
CA LYS A 123 16.77 11.07 -15.19
C LYS A 123 15.55 10.39 -14.56
N LEU A 124 14.53 10.08 -15.33
CA LEU A 124 13.34 9.36 -14.84
C LEU A 124 13.70 7.96 -14.35
N ILE A 125 14.47 7.20 -15.13
CA ILE A 125 14.91 5.86 -14.73
C ILE A 125 15.80 5.91 -13.49
N CYS A 126 16.76 6.84 -13.44
CA CYS A 126 17.59 7.05 -12.26
C CYS A 126 16.75 7.42 -11.03
N ALA A 127 15.67 8.20 -11.18
CA ALA A 127 14.74 8.51 -10.09
C ALA A 127 13.97 7.29 -9.61
N VAL A 128 13.52 6.41 -10.52
CA VAL A 128 12.85 5.14 -10.15
C VAL A 128 13.82 4.22 -9.40
N ILE A 129 15.05 4.06 -9.88
CA ILE A 129 16.07 3.27 -9.20
C ILE A 129 16.37 3.86 -7.81
N SER A 130 16.50 5.18 -7.73
CA SER A 130 16.73 5.89 -6.47
C SER A 130 15.61 5.69 -5.46
N PHE A 131 14.36 5.66 -5.92
CA PHE A 131 13.22 5.33 -5.07
C PHE A 131 13.40 3.96 -4.42
N PHE A 132 13.76 2.92 -5.19
CA PHE A 132 13.97 1.58 -4.64
C PHE A 132 15.16 1.53 -3.68
N ILE A 133 16.27 2.20 -4.00
CA ILE A 133 17.45 2.26 -3.11
C ILE A 133 17.06 2.90 -1.77
N LEU A 134 16.38 4.05 -1.79
CA LEU A 134 15.91 4.73 -0.58
C LEU A 134 14.94 3.87 0.21
N PHE A 135 13.97 3.24 -0.45
CA PHE A 135 12.95 2.42 0.18
C PHE A 135 13.58 1.21 0.89
N ILE A 136 14.53 0.55 0.21
CA ILE A 136 15.30 -0.56 0.79
C ILE A 136 16.17 -0.05 1.93
N GLY A 137 16.85 1.08 1.77
CA GLY A 137 17.68 1.68 2.82
C GLY A 137 16.91 1.96 4.11
N ILE A 138 15.73 2.58 4.01
CA ILE A 138 14.85 2.82 5.16
C ILE A 138 14.34 1.50 5.73
N SER A 139 14.00 0.54 4.88
CA SER A 139 13.57 -0.78 5.33
C SER A 139 14.64 -1.50 6.13
N VAL A 140 15.90 -1.38 5.74
CA VAL A 140 17.05 -1.91 6.50
C VAL A 140 17.19 -1.17 7.84
N LEU A 141 17.10 0.16 7.85
CA LEU A 141 17.15 0.94 9.11
C LEU A 141 16.02 0.54 10.07
N CYS A 142 14.79 0.43 9.57
CA CYS A 142 13.65 -0.04 10.36
C CYS A 142 13.81 -1.48 10.83
N PHE A 143 14.44 -2.35 10.03
CA PHE A 143 14.80 -3.71 10.45
C PHE A 143 15.78 -3.69 11.63
N LEU A 144 16.82 -2.84 11.58
CA LEU A 144 17.75 -2.66 12.69
C LEU A 144 17.05 -2.14 13.95
N LEU A 145 16.14 -1.17 13.81
CA LEU A 145 15.32 -0.70 14.94
C LEU A 145 14.47 -1.82 15.56
N LYS A 146 13.92 -2.74 14.75
CA LYS A 146 13.20 -3.91 15.26
C LYS A 146 14.11 -4.82 16.07
N LEU A 147 15.35 -5.04 15.64
CA LEU A 147 16.34 -5.81 16.40
C LEU A 147 16.65 -5.16 17.75
N LEU A 148 16.82 -3.83 17.77
CA LEU A 148 17.04 -3.08 19.02
C LEU A 148 15.84 -3.20 19.96
N VAL A 149 14.62 -3.05 19.45
CA VAL A 149 13.39 -3.26 20.24
C VAL A 149 13.33 -4.68 20.80
N ALA A 150 13.69 -5.69 20.01
CA ALA A 150 13.74 -7.07 20.47
C ALA A 150 14.75 -7.26 21.61
N ALA A 151 15.91 -6.60 21.55
CA ALA A 151 16.88 -6.59 22.63
C ALA A 151 16.33 -5.90 23.89
N CYS A 152 15.68 -4.73 23.76
CA CYS A 152 15.05 -4.05 24.89
C CYS A 152 13.95 -4.90 25.56
N ARG A 153 13.26 -5.74 24.80
CA ARG A 153 12.23 -6.67 25.31
C ARG A 153 12.77 -7.88 26.09
N GLN A 154 14.08 -7.98 26.31
CA GLN A 154 14.63 -8.96 27.25
C GLN A 154 14.19 -8.67 28.70
N SER A 155 13.95 -7.40 29.04
CA SER A 155 13.39 -7.03 30.34
C SER A 155 11.93 -7.50 30.46
N ARG A 156 11.61 -8.19 31.57
CA ARG A 156 10.26 -8.72 31.84
C ARG A 156 9.20 -7.62 31.86
N PHE A 157 9.54 -6.45 32.41
CA PHE A 157 8.63 -5.30 32.51
C PHE A 157 8.32 -4.70 31.12
N ILE A 158 9.36 -4.43 30.32
CA ILE A 158 9.22 -3.91 28.96
C ILE A 158 8.44 -4.89 28.09
N ARG A 159 8.73 -6.20 28.19
CA ARG A 159 8.02 -7.24 27.45
C ARG A 159 6.52 -7.28 27.79
N PHE A 160 6.17 -7.09 29.05
CA PHE A 160 4.77 -7.09 29.49
C PHE A 160 4.02 -5.86 28.98
N LEU A 161 4.58 -4.65 29.16
CA LEU A 161 3.95 -3.42 28.66
C LEU A 161 3.82 -3.41 27.14
N ASP A 162 4.89 -3.76 26.41
CA ASP A 162 4.87 -3.85 24.95
C ASP A 162 3.90 -4.94 24.45
N GLY A 163 3.79 -6.05 25.19
CA GLY A 163 2.81 -7.10 24.94
C GLY A 163 1.37 -6.62 25.13
N LEU A 164 1.08 -5.91 26.22
CA LEU A 164 -0.25 -5.37 26.51
C LEU A 164 -0.68 -4.32 25.49
N LEU A 165 0.21 -3.37 25.18
CA LEU A 165 0.00 -2.41 24.08
C LEU A 165 -0.17 -3.14 22.75
N GLY A 166 0.56 -4.25 22.55
CA GLY A 166 0.43 -5.11 21.38
C GLY A 166 -0.97 -5.70 21.28
N VAL A 167 -1.53 -6.23 22.36
CA VAL A 167 -2.91 -6.73 22.41
C VAL A 167 -3.89 -5.65 22.00
N VAL A 168 -3.84 -4.47 22.62
CA VAL A 168 -4.74 -3.35 22.29
C VAL A 168 -4.63 -2.97 20.82
N PHE A 169 -3.42 -2.87 20.30
CA PHE A 169 -3.17 -2.51 18.91
C PHE A 169 -3.69 -3.55 17.92
N TYR A 170 -3.46 -4.84 18.18
CA TYR A 170 -3.96 -5.91 17.31
C TYR A 170 -5.48 -6.07 17.40
N LEU A 171 -6.09 -5.82 18.56
CA LEU A 171 -7.55 -5.75 18.68
C LEU A 171 -8.13 -4.64 17.82
N LEU A 172 -7.52 -3.45 17.83
CA LEU A 172 -7.94 -2.34 16.98
C LEU A 172 -7.80 -2.69 15.49
N LEU A 173 -6.68 -3.30 15.08
CA LEU A 173 -6.49 -3.77 13.70
C LEU A 173 -7.51 -4.85 13.31
N THR A 174 -7.83 -5.76 14.23
CA THR A 174 -8.83 -6.82 14.00
C THR A 174 -10.21 -6.21 13.84
N TYR A 175 -10.57 -5.25 14.70
CA TYR A 175 -11.81 -4.51 14.61
C TYR A 175 -11.94 -3.80 13.26
N LEU A 176 -10.91 -3.06 12.82
CA LEU A 176 -10.89 -2.40 11.51
C LEU A 176 -11.00 -3.42 10.36
N GLY A 177 -10.30 -4.55 10.46
CA GLY A 177 -10.38 -5.62 9.46
C GLY A 177 -11.77 -6.24 9.37
N VAL A 178 -12.43 -6.48 10.51
CA VAL A 178 -13.82 -6.97 10.56
C VAL A 178 -14.77 -5.95 9.95
N CYS A 179 -14.65 -4.67 10.32
CA CYS A 179 -15.43 -3.58 9.71
C CYS A 179 -15.25 -3.53 8.19
N LEU A 180 -14.03 -3.73 7.69
CA LEU A 180 -13.75 -3.75 6.25
C LEU A 180 -14.46 -4.92 5.57
N VAL A 181 -14.39 -6.13 6.16
CA VAL A 181 -15.08 -7.31 5.62
C VAL A 181 -16.60 -7.10 5.62
N LEU A 182 -17.16 -6.61 6.73
CA LEU A 182 -18.60 -6.34 6.84
C LEU A 182 -19.04 -5.24 5.86
N PHE A 183 -18.19 -4.25 5.59
CA PHE A 183 -18.46 -3.22 4.57
C PHE A 183 -18.50 -3.82 3.17
N VAL A 184 -17.57 -4.73 2.85
CA VAL A 184 -17.61 -5.48 1.58
C VAL A 184 -18.90 -6.28 1.44
N LEU A 185 -19.41 -6.88 2.53
CA LEU A 185 -20.69 -7.59 2.52
C LEU A 185 -21.87 -6.67 2.14
N THR A 186 -21.83 -5.38 2.46
CA THR A 186 -22.88 -4.43 2.05
C THR A 186 -23.02 -4.35 0.52
N PHE A 187 -21.92 -4.41 -0.23
CA PHE A 187 -22.00 -4.45 -1.70
C PHE A 187 -22.61 -5.76 -2.20
N VAL A 188 -22.29 -6.89 -1.56
CA VAL A 188 -22.90 -8.18 -1.89
C VAL A 188 -24.41 -8.17 -1.59
N MET A 189 -24.82 -7.46 -0.54
CA MET A 189 -26.22 -7.25 -0.18
C MET A 189 -27.03 -6.42 -1.19
N GLN A 190 -26.37 -5.64 -2.04
CA GLN A 190 -27.02 -4.82 -3.08
C GLN A 190 -27.04 -5.49 -4.46
N ALA A 191 -26.25 -6.55 -4.66
CA ALA A 191 -26.10 -7.21 -5.94
C ALA A 191 -27.12 -8.33 -6.15
N ASN A 192 -28.07 -8.13 -7.08
CA ASN A 192 -29.17 -9.07 -7.38
C ASN A 192 -28.70 -10.51 -7.71
N SER A 193 -27.48 -10.66 -8.23
CA SER A 193 -26.89 -11.97 -8.59
C SER A 193 -26.58 -12.88 -7.38
N PHE A 194 -26.67 -12.38 -6.14
CA PHE A 194 -26.29 -13.10 -4.92
C PHE A 194 -27.45 -13.39 -3.97
N SER A 195 -28.69 -13.42 -4.44
CA SER A 195 -29.90 -13.55 -3.61
C SER A 195 -29.87 -14.67 -2.55
N GLY A 196 -29.33 -15.85 -2.88
CA GLY A 196 -29.17 -16.95 -1.91
C GLY A 196 -28.16 -16.64 -0.80
N PHE A 197 -27.05 -15.98 -1.13
CA PHE A 197 -26.05 -15.55 -0.15
C PHE A 197 -26.56 -14.39 0.70
N GLN A 198 -27.37 -13.50 0.13
CA GLN A 198 -28.03 -12.42 0.86
C GLN A 198 -28.98 -12.96 1.93
N GLN A 199 -29.81 -13.95 1.60
CA GLN A 199 -30.70 -14.61 2.58
C GLN A 199 -29.90 -15.29 3.69
N TRP A 200 -28.78 -15.94 3.36
CA TRP A 200 -27.89 -16.50 4.37
C TRP A 200 -27.33 -15.43 5.32
N ILE A 201 -26.85 -14.29 4.80
CA ILE A 201 -26.35 -13.18 5.63
C ILE A 201 -27.46 -12.63 6.53
N VAL A 202 -28.64 -12.36 5.99
CA VAL A 202 -29.77 -11.81 6.76
C VAL A 202 -30.15 -12.73 7.91
N ASN A 203 -30.18 -14.05 7.65
CA ASN A 203 -30.50 -15.07 8.64
C ASN A 203 -29.38 -15.26 9.68
N ASP A 204 -28.11 -15.28 9.25
CA ASP A 204 -26.96 -15.47 10.14
C ASP A 204 -26.74 -14.25 11.03
N LEU A 205 -26.73 -13.05 10.47
CA LEU A 205 -26.61 -11.80 11.23
C LEU A 205 -27.90 -11.44 12.00
N GLN A 206 -29.03 -12.05 11.66
CA GLN A 206 -30.34 -11.73 12.23
C GLN A 206 -30.70 -10.24 12.09
N LEU A 207 -30.44 -9.66 10.91
CA LEU A 207 -30.64 -8.23 10.64
C LEU A 207 -32.09 -7.77 10.90
N GLN A 208 -33.07 -8.64 10.65
CA GLN A 208 -34.51 -8.36 10.83
C GLN A 208 -35.08 -8.70 12.22
N SER A 209 -34.26 -9.26 13.12
CA SER A 209 -34.68 -9.68 14.47
C SER A 209 -34.20 -8.70 15.52
N SER A 210 -34.92 -8.57 16.64
CA SER A 210 -34.52 -7.73 17.79
C SER A 210 -33.38 -8.33 18.62
N LYS A 211 -32.97 -9.58 18.34
CA LYS A 211 -31.89 -10.26 19.08
C LYS A 211 -30.55 -9.56 18.88
N TRP A 212 -29.82 -9.35 19.98
CA TRP A 212 -28.47 -8.78 19.95
C TRP A 212 -27.45 -9.82 19.47
N ARG A 213 -26.58 -9.45 18.53
CA ARG A 213 -25.42 -10.24 18.08
C ARG A 213 -24.24 -9.32 17.87
N ILE A 214 -23.03 -9.76 18.23
CA ILE A 214 -21.82 -8.96 18.03
C ILE A 214 -21.56 -8.63 16.55
N SER A 215 -21.81 -9.60 15.66
CA SER A 215 -21.70 -9.42 14.21
C SER A 215 -22.72 -8.42 13.67
N LYS A 216 -23.96 -8.46 14.16
CA LYS A 216 -25.01 -7.48 13.86
C LYS A 216 -24.60 -6.08 14.33
N PHE A 217 -24.19 -5.96 15.59
CA PHE A 217 -23.76 -4.68 16.16
C PHE A 217 -22.60 -4.05 15.37
N MET A 218 -21.59 -4.86 14.99
CA MET A 218 -20.46 -4.41 14.17
C MET A 218 -20.84 -4.08 12.74
N TYR A 219 -21.83 -4.77 12.17
CA TYR A 219 -22.36 -4.49 10.83
C TYR A 219 -23.13 -3.17 10.80
N GLU A 220 -24.00 -2.94 11.79
CA GLU A 220 -24.82 -1.71 11.89
C GLU A 220 -23.99 -0.48 12.29
N ASN A 221 -22.99 -0.64 13.17
CA ASN A 221 -22.10 0.44 13.63
C ASN A 221 -20.76 0.43 12.88
N ASN A 222 -20.77 0.04 11.62
CA ASN A 222 -19.56 -0.07 10.83
C ASN A 222 -18.96 1.31 10.54
N ILE A 223 -17.87 1.65 11.24
CA ILE A 223 -17.21 2.96 11.10
C ILE A 223 -16.71 3.19 9.66
N ILE A 224 -16.24 2.14 8.97
CA ILE A 224 -15.76 2.26 7.59
C ILE A 224 -16.95 2.53 6.66
N GLY A 225 -18.05 1.80 6.83
CA GLY A 225 -19.28 2.05 6.06
C GLY A 225 -19.83 3.45 6.28
N ASN A 226 -19.90 3.89 7.53
CA ASN A 226 -20.36 5.24 7.88
C ASN A 226 -19.45 6.34 7.32
N PHE A 227 -18.13 6.12 7.32
CA PHE A 227 -17.19 7.03 6.68
C PHE A 227 -17.47 7.13 5.18
N PHE A 228 -17.60 6.02 4.47
CA PHE A 228 -17.90 6.05 3.03
C PHE A 228 -19.25 6.72 2.73
N ASN A 229 -20.32 6.39 3.46
CA ASN A 229 -21.64 7.00 3.30
C ASN A 229 -21.66 8.53 3.57
N MET A 230 -20.64 9.07 4.25
CA MET A 230 -20.51 10.52 4.46
C MET A 230 -19.92 11.23 3.23
N PHE A 231 -19.10 10.53 2.43
CA PHE A 231 -18.38 11.12 1.30
C PHE A 231 -18.95 10.73 -0.08
N PHE A 232 -19.71 9.65 -0.15
CA PHE A 232 -20.31 9.10 -1.38
C PHE A 232 -21.78 8.80 -1.15
#